data_AF-A0A2W5EHB2-F1
#
_entry.id   AF-A0A2W5EHB2-F1
#
_cell.length_a   1.000
_cell.length_b   1.000
_cell.length_c   1.000
_cell.angle_alpha   90.00
_cell.angle_beta   90.00
_cell.angle_gamma   90.00
#
_symmetry.space_group_name_H-M   'P 1'
#
loop_
_entity.id
_entity.type
_entity.pdbx_description
1 polymer ?
#
loop_
_entity_poly.entity_id
_entity_poly.type
_entity_poly.pdbx_seq_one_letter_code
_entity_poly.pdbx_strand_id
1 'polypeptide(L)'
;KQSVVESAEKEDPYKAIKAWFDKGNTLDIPDTVKDDERVNLLYQVDGLYGLVKSKFPHASVKQNALLMEFALYGLAAYSLISRKSTEGNTHFNDVVGGMLNLDLDDFDNQDLNYDDL
;
A
#
# COMPACT_ATOMS: atom_id res chain seq x y z
N LYS A 1 -38.07 -16.48 -22.46
CA LYS A 1 -37.30 -17.06 -21.33
C LYS A 1 -36.08 -16.17 -21.12
N GLN A 2 -36.12 -15.30 -20.12
CA GLN A 2 -35.00 -14.45 -19.73
C GLN A 2 -33.88 -15.33 -19.18
N SER A 3 -32.69 -15.27 -19.79
CA SER A 3 -31.45 -15.77 -19.22
C SER A 3 -30.92 -14.71 -18.26
N VAL A 4 -31.03 -15.01 -16.97
CA VAL A 4 -30.53 -14.20 -15.86
C VAL A 4 -29.01 -14.04 -16.02
N VAL A 5 -28.58 -12.78 -16.03
CA VAL A 5 -27.19 -12.37 -15.95
C VAL A 5 -26.75 -12.62 -14.51
N GLU A 6 -26.07 -13.73 -14.25
CA GLU A 6 -25.42 -13.96 -12.97
C GLU A 6 -24.01 -13.38 -13.07
N SER A 7 -23.93 -12.06 -12.94
CA SER A 7 -22.69 -11.39 -12.58
C SER A 7 -22.37 -11.82 -11.16
N ALA A 8 -21.63 -12.92 -11.02
CA ALA A 8 -20.82 -13.13 -9.81
C ALA A 8 -19.99 -11.85 -9.65
N GLU A 9 -20.38 -11.00 -8.71
CA GLU A 9 -19.57 -9.88 -8.27
C GLU A 9 -18.22 -10.48 -7.90
N LYS A 10 -17.23 -10.35 -8.79
CA LYS A 10 -15.86 -10.74 -8.49
C LYS A 10 -15.46 -9.87 -7.31
N GLU A 11 -15.47 -10.47 -6.11
CA GLU A 11 -14.99 -9.79 -4.92
C GLU A 11 -13.61 -9.22 -5.24
N ASP A 12 -13.46 -7.93 -4.96
CA ASP A 12 -12.21 -7.22 -5.18
C ASP A 12 -11.08 -7.91 -4.41
N PRO A 13 -10.07 -8.47 -5.10
CA PRO A 13 -9.00 -9.24 -4.47
C PRO A 13 -8.12 -8.38 -3.54
N TYR A 14 -8.23 -7.06 -3.60
CA TYR A 14 -7.47 -6.11 -2.78
C TYR A 14 -8.30 -5.53 -1.63
N LYS A 15 -9.58 -5.92 -1.49
CA LYS A 15 -10.51 -5.37 -0.48
C LYS A 15 -9.95 -5.43 0.94
N ALA A 16 -9.37 -6.56 1.33
CA ALA A 16 -8.80 -6.73 2.67
C ALA A 16 -7.59 -5.82 2.92
N ILE A 17 -6.74 -5.64 1.90
CA ILE A 17 -5.55 -4.78 1.99
C ILE A 17 -5.97 -3.32 2.11
N LYS A 18 -6.91 -2.86 1.27
CA LYS A 18 -7.44 -1.48 1.35
C LYS A 18 -8.10 -1.24 2.70
N ALA A 19 -8.99 -2.13 3.13
CA ALA A 19 -9.64 -2.02 4.43
C ALA A 19 -8.67 -2.03 5.62
N TRP A 20 -7.46 -2.58 5.46
CA TRP A 20 -6.41 -2.48 6.47
C TRP A 20 -5.84 -1.06 6.56
N PHE A 21 -5.54 -0.43 5.42
CA PHE A 21 -5.09 0.96 5.36
C PHE A 21 -6.19 1.95 5.75
N ASP A 22 -7.44 1.74 5.30
CA ASP A 22 -8.60 2.58 5.62
C ASP A 22 -8.87 2.69 7.13
N LYS A 23 -8.39 1.71 7.93
CA LYS A 23 -8.45 1.75 9.40
C LYS A 23 -7.41 2.66 10.04
N GLY A 24 -6.57 3.32 9.25
CA GLY A 24 -5.47 4.17 9.70
C GLY A 24 -4.18 3.41 10.00
N ASN A 25 -4.07 2.14 9.62
CA ASN A 25 -2.79 1.43 9.73
C ASN A 25 -1.81 1.95 8.68
N THR A 26 -0.52 1.93 9.02
CA THR A 26 0.57 2.34 8.13
C THR A 26 1.61 1.23 8.06
N LEU A 27 2.35 1.18 6.95
CA LEU A 27 3.48 0.28 6.80
C LEU A 27 4.72 1.07 6.41
N ASP A 28 5.72 1.03 7.28
CA ASP A 28 7.04 1.61 7.05
C ASP A 28 8.06 0.52 6.73
N ILE A 29 8.74 0.64 5.59
CA ILE A 29 9.78 -0.29 5.16
C ILE A 29 11.09 0.49 4.95
N PRO A 30 12.03 0.42 5.91
CA PRO A 30 13.36 1.01 5.75
C PRO A 30 14.13 0.34 4.62
N ASP A 31 14.88 1.10 3.82
CA ASP A 31 15.66 0.55 2.70
C ASP A 31 16.74 -0.44 3.19
N THR A 32 17.21 -0.25 4.41
CA THR A 32 18.24 -1.08 5.07
C THR A 32 17.68 -2.25 5.88
N VAL A 33 16.36 -2.49 5.86
CA VAL A 33 15.75 -3.56 6.64
C VAL A 33 16.23 -4.95 6.19
N LYS A 34 16.49 -5.83 7.16
CA LYS A 34 16.91 -7.21 6.91
C LYS A 34 15.77 -8.04 6.31
N ASP A 35 16.09 -9.06 5.52
CA ASP A 35 15.10 -9.93 4.87
C ASP A 35 14.02 -10.46 5.83
N ASP A 36 14.44 -11.01 6.98
CA ASP A 36 13.50 -11.62 7.93
C ASP A 36 12.57 -10.58 8.59
N GLU A 37 13.07 -9.38 8.81
CA GLU A 37 12.28 -8.27 9.36
C GLU A 37 11.33 -7.69 8.31
N ARG A 38 11.77 -7.58 7.05
CA ARG A 38 10.92 -7.21 5.92
C ARG A 38 9.74 -8.17 5.77
N VAL A 39 10.01 -9.47 5.88
CA VAL A 39 8.97 -10.51 5.86
C VAL A 39 7.95 -10.26 6.98
N ASN A 40 8.42 -10.00 8.21
CA ASN A 40 7.55 -9.73 9.35
C ASN A 40 6.70 -8.47 9.16
N LEU A 41 7.27 -7.39 8.63
CA LEU A 41 6.55 -6.15 8.30
C LEU A 41 5.43 -6.43 7.29
N LEU A 42 5.72 -7.13 6.20
CA LEU A 42 4.74 -7.45 5.15
C LEU A 42 3.59 -8.35 5.66
N TYR A 43 3.86 -9.23 6.62
CA TYR A 43 2.82 -10.08 7.24
C TYR A 43 1.82 -9.29 8.11
N GLN A 44 2.11 -8.04 8.48
CA GLN A 44 1.18 -7.22 9.27
C GLN A 44 -0.02 -6.74 8.44
N VAL A 45 0.13 -6.67 7.11
CA VAL A 45 -0.92 -6.19 6.22
C VAL A 45 -1.94 -7.29 5.95
N ASP A 46 -3.16 -7.10 6.47
CA ASP A 46 -4.23 -8.07 6.31
C ASP A 46 -4.53 -8.36 4.83
N GLY A 47 -4.63 -9.65 4.49
CA GLY A 47 -4.95 -10.10 3.14
C GLY A 47 -3.79 -10.10 2.15
N LEU A 48 -2.65 -9.48 2.45
CA LEU A 48 -1.52 -9.38 1.52
C LEU A 48 -0.88 -10.74 1.23
N TYR A 49 -0.60 -11.53 2.27
CA TYR A 49 -0.07 -12.89 2.10
C TYR A 49 -1.08 -13.81 1.39
N GLY A 50 -2.36 -13.70 1.75
CA GLY A 50 -3.45 -14.48 1.14
C GLY A 50 -3.57 -14.22 -0.37
N LEU A 51 -3.49 -12.95 -0.77
CA LEU A 51 -3.46 -12.53 -2.17
C LEU A 51 -2.33 -13.22 -2.93
N VAL A 52 -1.10 -13.13 -2.42
CA VAL A 52 0.08 -13.73 -3.07
C VAL A 52 -0.04 -15.25 -3.14
N LYS A 53 -0.41 -15.92 -2.06
CA LYS A 53 -0.55 -17.38 -2.03
C LYS A 53 -1.64 -17.90 -2.96
N SER A 54 -2.71 -17.14 -3.18
CA SER A 54 -3.76 -17.52 -4.13
C SER A 54 -3.27 -17.59 -5.58
N LYS A 55 -2.25 -16.79 -5.94
CA LYS A 55 -1.67 -16.72 -7.29
C LYS A 55 -0.40 -17.55 -7.44
N PHE A 56 0.39 -17.63 -6.37
CA PHE A 56 1.71 -18.26 -6.35
C PHE A 56 1.82 -19.28 -5.20
N PRO A 57 1.07 -20.40 -5.23
CA PRO A 57 1.00 -21.34 -4.12
C PRO A 57 2.34 -22.03 -3.80
N HIS A 58 3.26 -22.10 -4.76
CA HIS A 58 4.57 -22.76 -4.61
C HIS A 58 5.74 -21.79 -4.38
N ALA A 59 5.48 -20.48 -4.28
CA ALA A 59 6.53 -19.51 -3.99
C ALA A 59 7.15 -19.76 -2.60
N SER A 60 8.47 -19.73 -2.54
CA SER A 60 9.26 -19.77 -1.29
C SER A 60 8.98 -18.55 -0.42
N VAL A 61 9.44 -18.56 0.84
CA VAL A 61 9.24 -17.43 1.77
C VAL A 61 9.79 -16.12 1.19
N LYS A 62 11.02 -16.13 0.66
CA LYS A 62 11.63 -14.94 0.04
C LYS A 62 10.86 -14.46 -1.19
N GLN A 63 10.39 -15.39 -2.02
CA GLN A 63 9.58 -15.04 -3.19
C GLN A 63 8.22 -14.46 -2.78
N ASN A 64 7.58 -15.01 -1.75
CA ASN A 64 6.33 -14.45 -1.23
C ASN A 64 6.54 -13.02 -0.72
N ALA A 65 7.62 -12.77 0.04
CA ALA A 65 7.94 -11.42 0.52
C ALA A 65 8.11 -10.43 -0.63
N LEU A 66 8.91 -10.80 -1.64
CA LEU A 66 9.08 -9.97 -2.83
C LEU A 66 7.76 -9.69 -3.55
N LEU A 67 6.89 -10.71 -3.68
CA LEU A 67 5.59 -10.57 -4.34
C LEU A 67 4.60 -9.72 -3.52
N MET A 68 4.66 -9.82 -2.19
CA MET A 68 3.87 -8.99 -1.27
C MET A 68 4.30 -7.53 -1.38
N GLU A 69 5.60 -7.28 -1.37
CA GLU A 69 6.15 -5.95 -1.61
C GLU A 69 5.73 -5.43 -2.98
N PHE A 70 5.97 -6.18 -4.06
CA PHE A 70 5.55 -5.83 -5.41
C PHE A 70 4.05 -5.49 -5.51
N ALA A 71 3.19 -6.24 -4.82
CA ALA A 71 1.75 -5.97 -4.78
C ALA A 71 1.44 -4.61 -4.14
N LEU A 72 2.06 -4.25 -3.01
CA LEU A 72 1.88 -2.93 -2.38
C LEU A 72 2.35 -1.79 -3.29
N TYR A 73 3.50 -1.95 -3.95
CA TYR A 73 3.97 -0.97 -4.93
C TYR A 73 3.01 -0.83 -6.12
N GLY A 74 2.44 -1.94 -6.59
CA GLY A 74 1.42 -1.94 -7.64
C GLY A 74 0.14 -1.24 -7.19
N LEU A 75 -0.37 -1.53 -6.00
CA LEU A 75 -1.56 -0.86 -5.45
C LEU A 75 -1.36 0.65 -5.35
N ALA A 76 -0.18 1.09 -4.90
CA ALA A 76 0.15 2.50 -4.83
C ALA A 76 0.23 3.15 -6.22
N ALA A 77 0.80 2.47 -7.22
CA ALA A 77 0.89 2.97 -8.59
C ALA A 77 -0.48 3.16 -9.27
N TYR A 78 -1.51 2.44 -8.81
CA TYR A 78 -2.91 2.59 -9.26
C TYR A 78 -3.78 3.40 -8.29
N SER A 79 -3.17 4.14 -7.36
CA SER A 79 -3.86 4.98 -6.37
C SER A 79 -4.91 4.24 -5.53
N LEU A 80 -4.70 2.95 -5.27
CA LEU A 80 -5.54 2.14 -4.39
C LEU A 80 -5.12 2.25 -2.92
N ILE A 81 -3.86 2.62 -2.68
CA ILE A 81 -3.27 3.02 -1.41
C ILE A 81 -2.29 4.17 -1.69
N SER A 82 -1.84 4.88 -0.67
CA SER A 82 -0.82 5.93 -0.81
C SER A 82 0.57 5.39 -0.51
N ARG A 83 1.59 6.02 -1.14
CA ARG A 83 3.01 5.73 -0.89
C ARG A 83 3.81 7.02 -0.88
N LYS A 84 4.59 7.26 0.18
CA LYS A 84 5.58 8.33 0.27
C LYS A 84 6.96 7.70 0.43
N SER A 85 7.90 8.09 -0.42
CA SER A 85 9.30 7.67 -0.31
C SER A 85 10.12 8.84 0.22
N THR A 86 10.79 8.63 1.34
CA THR A 86 11.75 9.58 1.92
C THR A 86 13.15 8.98 1.84
N GLU A 87 14.18 9.75 2.17
CA GLU A 87 15.55 9.23 2.21
C GLU A 87 15.64 8.03 3.19
N GLY A 88 15.86 6.83 2.64
CA GLY A 88 16.06 5.61 3.42
C GLY A 88 14.80 4.87 3.89
N ASN A 89 13.59 5.31 3.54
CA ASN A 89 12.34 4.65 3.98
C ASN A 89 11.20 4.79 2.96
N THR A 90 10.38 3.75 2.86
CA THR A 90 9.13 3.76 2.10
C THR A 90 7.95 3.63 3.06
N HIS A 91 7.05 4.61 3.03
CA HIS A 91 5.84 4.67 3.86
C HIS A 91 4.60 4.41 3.01
N PHE A 92 3.77 3.46 3.43
CA PHE A 92 2.45 3.19 2.87
C PHE A 92 1.35 3.54 3.87
N ASN A 93 0.29 4.19 3.38
CA ASN A 93 -0.87 4.58 4.19
C ASN A 93 -2.15 4.62 3.33
N ASP A 94 -3.27 4.98 3.95
CA ASP A 94 -4.53 5.22 3.26
C ASP A 94 -4.42 6.37 2.23
N VAL A 95 -5.25 6.31 1.18
CA VAL A 95 -5.29 7.32 0.11
C VAL A 95 -5.58 8.71 0.67
N VAL A 96 -6.60 8.84 1.54
CA VAL A 96 -7.00 10.12 2.15
C VAL A 96 -5.92 10.63 3.09
N GLY A 97 -5.36 9.73 3.92
CA GLY A 97 -4.22 10.08 4.78
C GLY A 97 -3.00 10.56 4.00
N GLY A 98 -2.72 9.97 2.84
CA GLY A 98 -1.64 10.41 1.95
C GLY A 98 -1.90 11.79 1.34
N MET A 99 -3.12 12.06 0.86
CA MET A 99 -3.49 13.37 0.31
C MET A 99 -3.36 14.49 1.35
N LEU A 100 -3.89 14.28 2.55
CA LEU A 100 -3.81 15.29 3.63
C LEU A 100 -2.36 15.59 4.03
N ASN A 101 -1.49 14.56 4.10
CA ASN A 101 -0.08 14.77 4.42
C ASN A 101 0.66 15.55 3.31
N LEU A 102 0.34 15.31 2.04
CA LEU A 102 0.93 16.06 0.92
C LEU A 102 0.52 17.54 0.97
N ASP A 103 -0.74 17.83 1.28
CA ASP A 103 -1.22 19.21 1.41
C ASP A 103 -0.50 19.92 2.56
N LEU A 104 -0.36 19.28 3.73
CA LEU A 104 0.34 19.86 4.89
C LEU A 104 1.82 20.13 4.60
N ASP A 105 2.52 19.21 3.94
CA ASP A 105 3.92 19.43 3.54
C ASP A 105 4.03 20.63 2.58
N ASP A 106 3.08 20.80 1.65
CA ASP A 106 3.08 21.92 0.68
C ASP A 106 2.75 23.28 1.34
N PHE A 107 1.96 23.28 2.43
CA PHE A 107 1.73 24.47 3.25
C PHE A 107 2.95 24.84 4.10
N ASP A 108 3.65 23.87 4.69
CA ASP A 108 4.84 24.13 5.52
C ASP A 108 6.07 24.54 4.69
N ASN A 109 6.16 24.14 3.42
CA ASN A 109 7.25 24.52 2.51
C ASN A 109 6.99 25.82 1.71
N GLN A 110 5.85 26.47 1.91
CA GLN A 110 5.65 27.85 1.42
C GLN A 110 6.29 28.82 2.42
N ASP A 111 7.60 29.00 2.29
CA ASP A 111 8.28 30.21 2.77
C ASP A 111 7.62 31.41 2.08
N LEU A 112 6.62 32.01 2.75
CA LEU A 112 6.01 33.27 2.38
C LEU A 112 7.13 34.32 2.31
N ASN A 113 7.65 34.56 1.11
CA ASN A 113 8.60 35.63 0.87
C ASN A 113 7.86 36.97 1.00
N TYR A 114 7.82 37.48 2.24
CA TYR A 114 7.18 38.75 2.61
C TYR A 114 7.92 40.00 2.07
N ASP A 115 8.91 39.85 1.19
CA ASP A 115 9.72 40.95 0.64
C ASP A 115 9.16 41.59 -0.64
N ASP A 116 7.94 41.24 -1.08
CA ASP A 116 7.30 41.82 -2.29
C ASP A 116 5.92 42.48 -2.03
N LEU A 117 5.71 43.04 -0.83
CA LEU A 117 4.55 43.90 -0.49
C LEU A 117 4.96 45.30 -0.01
#